data_AF-A0A0Q6VFF9-F1
#
_entry.id   AF-A0A0Q6VFF9-F1
#
_cell.length_a   1.000
_cell.length_b   1.000
_cell.length_c   1.000
_cell.angle_alpha   90.00
_cell.angle_beta   90.00
_cell.angle_gamma   90.00
#
_symmetry.space_group_name_H-M   'P 1'
#
loop_
_entity.id
_entity.type
_entity.pdbx_description
1 polymer ?
#
loop_
_entity_poly.entity_id
_entity_poly.type
_entity_poly.pdbx_seq_one_letter_code
_entity_poly.pdbx_strand_id
1 'polypeptide(L)'
;MPSKDERQHNRAVANLVRETKFAGLKVDAEAALTGRIMERAVDIDQYRKSLAGNDETLNMVLTRIELGFVEKAQRVQKNFGSEFPL
;
A
#
# COMPACT_ATOMS: atom_id res chain seq x y z
N MET A 1 7.15 -22.02 -41.45
CA MET A 1 6.04 -21.38 -40.72
C MET A 1 5.83 -22.15 -39.42
N PRO A 2 5.68 -21.47 -38.28
CA PRO A 2 5.49 -22.16 -36.99
C PRO A 2 4.19 -22.97 -36.99
N SER A 3 4.24 -24.14 -36.35
CA SER A 3 3.12 -25.08 -36.25
C SER A 3 1.97 -24.49 -35.42
N LYS A 4 0.76 -25.06 -35.52
CA LYS A 4 -0.37 -24.61 -34.69
C LYS A 4 -0.07 -24.76 -33.20
N ASP A 5 0.60 -25.85 -32.82
CA ASP A 5 0.97 -26.15 -31.44
C ASP A 5 2.02 -25.16 -30.90
N GLU A 6 3.02 -24.82 -31.73
CA GLU A 6 4.01 -23.79 -31.37
C GLU A 6 3.35 -22.41 -31.16
N ARG A 7 2.39 -22.03 -32.00
CA ARG A 7 1.64 -20.77 -31.84
C ARG A 7 0.81 -20.77 -30.56
N GLN A 8 0.18 -21.89 -30.23
CA GLN A 8 -0.62 -22.03 -29.01
C GLN A 8 0.26 -21.99 -27.75
N HIS A 9 1.39 -22.69 -27.77
CA HIS A 9 2.38 -22.66 -26.70
C HIS A 9 2.92 -21.24 -26.48
N ASN A 10 3.37 -20.57 -27.55
CA ASN A 10 3.89 -19.21 -27.46
C ASN A 10 2.87 -18.22 -26.91
N ARG A 11 1.58 -18.38 -27.26
CA ARG A 11 0.49 -17.56 -26.71
C ARG A 11 0.26 -17.83 -25.22
N ALA A 12 0.31 -19.09 -24.80
CA ALA A 12 0.17 -19.47 -23.39
C ALA A 12 1.31 -18.89 -22.54
N VAL A 13 2.55 -19.01 -23.00
CA VAL A 13 3.73 -18.43 -22.35
C VAL A 13 3.62 -16.90 -22.27
N ALA A 14 3.22 -16.25 -23.36
CA ALA A 14 3.04 -14.80 -23.37
C ALA A 14 1.97 -14.32 -22.38
N ASN A 15 0.86 -15.04 -22.25
CA ASN A 15 -0.18 -14.73 -21.28
C ASN A 15 0.33 -14.89 -19.85
N LEU A 16 1.03 -15.99 -19.55
CA LEU A 16 1.62 -16.24 -18.22
C LEU A 16 2.60 -15.13 -17.84
N VAL A 17 3.52 -14.78 -18.73
CA VAL A 17 4.49 -13.68 -18.50
C VAL A 17 3.78 -12.36 -18.24
N ARG A 18 2.70 -12.06 -18.99
CA ARG A 18 1.91 -10.84 -18.78
C ARG A 18 1.22 -10.84 -17.43
N GLU A 19 0.63 -11.96 -17.02
CA GLU A 19 -0.03 -12.11 -15.72
C GLU A 19 0.96 -11.95 -14.56
N THR A 20 2.13 -12.59 -14.64
CA THR A 20 3.20 -12.44 -13.64
C THR A 20 3.68 -10.99 -13.54
N LYS A 21 3.91 -10.32 -14.68
CA LYS A 21 4.29 -8.89 -14.70
C LYS A 21 3.21 -8.02 -14.07
N PHE A 22 1.95 -8.28 -14.38
CA PHE A 22 0.83 -7.53 -13.82
C PHE A 22 0.72 -7.74 -12.29
N ALA A 23 0.92 -8.97 -11.81
CA ALA A 23 0.97 -9.25 -10.37
C ALA A 23 2.14 -8.52 -9.69
N GLY A 24 3.34 -8.51 -10.30
CA GLY A 24 4.48 -7.74 -9.78
C GLY A 24 4.18 -6.24 -9.66
N LEU A 25 3.57 -5.65 -10.70
CA LEU A 25 3.16 -4.24 -10.66
C LEU A 25 2.14 -3.92 -9.56
N LYS A 26 1.24 -4.85 -9.23
CA LYS A 26 0.31 -4.66 -8.10
C LYS A 26 1.06 -4.59 -6.77
N VAL A 27 2.03 -5.49 -6.56
CA VAL A 27 2.86 -5.51 -5.34
C VAL A 27 3.66 -4.22 -5.22
N ASP A 28 4.29 -3.77 -6.30
CA ASP A 28 5.04 -2.50 -6.30
C ASP A 28 4.14 -1.31 -5.98
N ALA A 29 2.93 -1.28 -6.54
CA ALA A 29 1.96 -0.22 -6.28
C ALA A 29 1.46 -0.24 -4.82
N GLU A 30 1.25 -1.42 -4.23
CA GLU A 30 0.87 -1.57 -2.82
C GLU A 30 2.00 -1.12 -1.89
N ALA A 31 3.25 -1.49 -2.19
CA ALA A 31 4.41 -1.05 -1.43
C ALA A 31 4.56 0.48 -1.50
N ALA A 32 4.39 1.08 -2.67
CA ALA A 32 4.43 2.54 -2.84
C ALA A 32 3.31 3.25 -2.06
N LEU A 33 2.09 2.70 -2.09
CA LEU A 33 0.97 3.24 -1.31
C LEU A 33 1.25 3.17 0.19
N THR A 34 1.73 2.03 0.67
CA THR A 34 2.10 1.81 2.07
C THR A 34 3.19 2.76 2.52
N GLY A 35 4.25 2.93 1.72
CA GLY A 35 5.33 3.87 1.99
C GLY A 35 4.82 5.30 2.15
N ARG A 36 3.95 5.77 1.23
CA ARG A 36 3.32 7.09 1.34
C ARG A 36 2.45 7.24 2.58
N ILE A 37 1.71 6.22 2.97
CA ILE A 37 0.91 6.25 4.20
C ILE A 37 1.81 6.41 5.43
N MET A 38 2.93 5.68 5.48
CA MET A 38 3.89 5.76 6.58
C MET A 38 4.55 7.14 6.67
N GLU A 39 4.99 7.70 5.54
CA GLU A 39 5.53 9.06 5.48
C GLU A 39 4.54 10.08 6.06
N ARG A 40 3.26 9.98 5.67
CA ARG A 40 2.22 10.89 6.17
C ARG A 40 1.90 10.66 7.65
N ALA A 41 1.98 9.43 8.15
CA ALA A 41 1.82 9.15 9.57
C ALA A 41 2.94 9.82 10.39
N VAL A 42 4.19 9.75 9.91
CA VAL A 42 5.33 10.43 10.54
C VAL A 42 5.14 11.95 10.56
N ASP A 43 4.71 12.55 9.44
CA ASP A 43 4.41 13.99 9.38
C ASP A 43 3.36 14.39 10.44
N ILE A 44 2.30 13.58 10.57
CA ILE A 44 1.21 13.83 11.52
C ILE A 44 1.70 13.70 12.97
N ASP A 45 2.49 12.67 13.28
CA ASP A 45 3.09 12.47 14.62
C ASP A 45 4.00 13.66 15.00
N GLN A 46 4.85 14.10 14.07
CA GLN A 46 5.71 15.27 14.30
C GLN A 46 4.90 16.54 14.51
N TYR A 47 3.88 16.77 13.68
CA TYR A 47 3.01 17.93 13.84
C TYR A 47 2.24 17.89 15.16
N ARG A 48 1.70 16.72 15.54
CA ARG A 48 1.06 16.48 16.84
C ARG A 48 1.99 16.85 17.99
N LYS A 49 3.22 16.33 18.00
CA LYS A 49 4.22 16.64 19.02
C LYS A 49 4.54 18.13 19.07
N SER A 50 4.65 18.78 17.91
CA SER A 50 4.89 20.24 17.85
C SER A 50 3.74 21.07 18.43
N LEU A 51 2.49 20.63 18.24
CA LEU A 51 1.31 21.29 18.78
C LEU A 51 1.15 21.07 20.29
N ALA A 52 1.44 19.86 20.77
CA ALA A 52 1.34 19.52 22.19
C ALA A 52 2.47 20.14 23.02
N GLY A 53 3.68 20.25 22.46
CA GLY A 53 4.86 20.68 23.21
C GLY A 53 5.10 19.77 24.41
N ASN A 54 5.03 20.33 25.62
CA ASN A 54 5.19 19.61 26.89
C ASN A 54 3.85 19.28 27.58
N ASP A 55 2.71 19.59 26.97
CA ASP A 55 1.39 19.29 27.54
C ASP A 55 0.99 17.85 27.19
N GLU A 56 1.18 16.95 28.16
CA GLU A 56 0.82 15.53 28.00
C GLU A 56 -0.69 15.32 27.85
N THR A 57 -1.52 16.19 28.44
CA THR A 57 -2.99 16.08 28.30
C THR A 57 -3.40 16.39 26.87
N LEU A 58 -2.88 17.48 26.31
CA LEU A 58 -3.10 17.83 24.91
C LEU A 58 -2.51 16.77 23.97
N ASN A 59 -1.32 16.26 24.28
CA ASN A 59 -0.66 15.17 23.55
C ASN A 59 -1.59 13.95 23.41
N MET A 60 -2.16 13.48 24.52
CA MET A 60 -3.11 12.35 24.53
C MET A 60 -4.37 12.61 23.71
N VAL A 61 -4.92 13.84 23.75
CA VAL A 61 -6.10 14.21 22.97
C VAL A 61 -5.78 14.17 21.48
N LEU A 62 -4.65 14.76 21.07
CA LEU A 62 -4.25 14.81 19.67
C LEU A 62 -3.85 13.44 19.12
N THR A 63 -3.33 12.53 19.95
CA THR A 63 -3.02 11.14 19.54
C THR A 63 -4.25 10.42 18.99
N ARG A 64 -5.46 10.74 19.47
CA ARG A 64 -6.70 10.15 18.91
C ARG A 64 -6.94 10.53 17.45
N ILE A 65 -6.51 11.73 17.04
CA ILE A 65 -6.61 12.19 15.65
C ILE A 65 -5.63 11.41 14.77
N GLU A 66 -4.39 11.22 15.24
CA GLU A 66 -3.38 10.42 14.56
C GLU A 66 -3.84 8.96 14.38
N LEU A 67 -4.36 8.33 15.44
CA LEU A 67 -4.92 6.98 15.36
C LEU A 67 -6.07 6.90 14.35
N GLY A 68 -6.95 7.90 14.32
CA GLY A 68 -8.03 7.98 13.33
C GLY A 68 -7.52 8.11 11.88
N PHE A 69 -6.36 8.72 11.65
CA PHE A 69 -5.71 8.71 10.35
C PHE A 69 -5.20 7.31 9.99
N VAL A 70 -4.49 6.65 10.91
CA VAL A 70 -3.94 5.29 10.70
C VAL A 70 -5.05 4.29 10.38
N GLU A 71 -6.17 4.31 11.13
CA GLU A 71 -7.32 3.45 10.87
C GLU A 71 -7.95 3.66 9.48
N LYS A 72 -8.00 4.92 9.01
CA LYS A 72 -8.49 5.23 7.65
C LYS A 72 -7.50 4.73 6.61
N ALA A 73 -6.21 4.92 6.83
CA ALA A 73 -5.17 4.49 5.91
C ALA A 73 -5.12 2.95 5.77
N GLN A 74 -5.26 2.21 6.88
CA GLN A 74 -5.40 0.76 6.86
C GLN A 74 -6.61 0.29 6.04
N ARG A 75 -7.75 0.99 6.14
CA ARG A 75 -8.93 0.69 5.31
C ARG A 75 -8.67 0.93 3.83
N VAL A 76 -7.96 2.00 3.48
CA VAL A 76 -7.57 2.29 2.09
C VAL A 76 -6.62 1.21 1.56
N GLN A 77 -5.60 0.82 2.33
CA GLN A 77 -4.67 -0.25 1.96
C GLN A 77 -5.40 -1.58 1.74
N LYS A 78 -6.31 -1.97 2.66
CA LYS A 78 -7.11 -3.20 2.52
C LYS A 78 -7.94 -3.20 1.23
N ASN A 79 -8.54 -2.06 0.87
CA ASN A 79 -9.35 -1.91 -0.33
C ASN A 79 -8.52 -1.81 -1.63
N PHE A 80 -7.21 -1.57 -1.55
CA PHE A 80 -6.33 -1.49 -2.73
C PHE A 80 -6.05 -2.88 -3.35
N GLY A 81 -6.37 -3.96 -2.63
CA GLY A 81 -6.28 -5.33 -3.14
C GLY A 81 -5.21 -6.16 -2.45
N SER A 82 -5.18 -6.15 -1.12
CA SER A 82 -4.37 -7.08 -0.32
C SER A 82 -4.79 -8.53 -0.62
N GLU A 83 -4.06 -9.18 -1.53
CA GLU A 83 -4.03 -10.64 -1.70
C GLU A 83 -3.02 -11.29 -0.75
N PHE A 84 -2.25 -10.50 0.00
CA PHE A 84 -1.39 -10.98 1.07
C PHE A 84 -1.99 -10.61 2.44
N PRO A 85 -2.45 -11.61 3.23
CA PRO A 85 -2.83 -11.35 4.61
C PRO A 85 -1.58 -10.91 5.40
N LEU A 86 -1.78 -9.96 6.31
CA LEU A 86 -0.80 -9.55 7.32
C LEU A 86 -0.31 -10.76 8.14
#